data_AF-A0A7T6Z8H0-F1
#
_entry.id   AF-A0A7T6Z8H0-F1
#
_cell.length_a   1.000
_cell.length_b   1.000
_cell.length_c   1.000
_cell.angle_alpha   90.00
_cell.angle_beta   90.00
_cell.angle_gamma   90.00
#
_symmetry.space_group_name_H-M   'P 1'
#
loop_
_entity.id
_entity.type
_entity.pdbx_description
1 polymer ?
#
loop_
_entity_poly.entity_id
_entity_poly.type
_entity_poly.pdbx_seq_one_letter_code
_entity_poly.pdbx_strand_id
1 'polypeptide(L)' 'MSNDQLKSLQTQTPEEGFELAVKLSQQGVEVTQPYEEIRQMLRPVYSRNADSLIAVS' A
#
# COMPACT_ATOMS: atom_id res chain seq x y z
N MET A 1 -12.91 2.09 -8.21
CA MET A 1 -11.54 1.68 -8.58
C MET A 1 -11.66 0.40 -9.39
N SER A 2 -11.38 0.39 -10.70
CA SER A 2 -11.39 -0.87 -11.45
C SER A 2 -10.13 -1.66 -11.08
N ASN A 3 -10.30 -2.95 -10.79
CA ASN A 3 -9.21 -3.89 -10.50
C ASN A 3 -8.38 -4.24 -11.76
N ASP A 4 -8.44 -3.44 -12.83
CA ASP A 4 -7.76 -3.72 -14.12
C ASP A 4 -6.23 -3.72 -14.03
N GLN A 5 -5.66 -3.18 -12.96
CA GLN A 5 -4.22 -3.06 -12.83
C GLN A 5 -3.54 -4.32 -12.29
N LEU A 6 -4.24 -5.22 -11.61
CA LEU A 6 -3.65 -6.43 -11.04
C LEU A 6 -4.03 -7.67 -11.86
N LYS A 7 -3.35 -7.85 -13.00
CA LYS A 7 -3.62 -8.94 -13.94
C LYS A 7 -2.96 -10.27 -13.57
N SER A 8 -1.91 -10.23 -12.76
CA SER A 8 -1.15 -11.40 -12.30
C SER A 8 -0.43 -11.11 -10.98
N LEU A 9 -0.17 -12.16 -10.20
CA LEU A 9 0.69 -12.13 -9.01
C LEU A 9 2.11 -12.64 -9.28
N GLN A 10 2.40 -13.13 -10.49
CA GLN A 10 3.73 -13.63 -10.86
C GLN A 10 4.66 -12.45 -11.16
N THR A 11 5.86 -12.48 -10.58
CA THR A 11 6.96 -11.53 -10.85
C THR A 11 8.19 -12.29 -11.35
N GLN A 12 9.11 -11.62 -12.04
CA GLN A 12 10.29 -12.26 -12.63
C GLN A 12 11.43 -12.41 -11.64
N THR A 13 11.52 -11.50 -10.68
CA THR A 13 12.56 -11.48 -9.66
C THR A 13 11.96 -11.33 -8.25
N PRO A 14 12.72 -11.71 -7.20
CA PRO A 14 12.29 -11.46 -5.82
C PRO A 14 12.10 -9.98 -5.50
N GLU A 15 12.93 -9.09 -6.06
CA GLU A 15 12.82 -7.64 -5.86
C GLU A 15 11.49 -7.10 -6.42
N GLU A 16 11.14 -7.49 -7.65
CA GLU A 16 9.83 -7.16 -8.24
C GLU A 16 8.67 -7.73 -7.40
N GLY A 17 8.88 -8.91 -6.80
CA GLY A 17 7.92 -9.53 -5.89
C GLY A 17 7.68 -8.68 -4.64
N PHE A 18 8.74 -8.14 -4.06
CA PHE A 18 8.67 -7.23 -2.92
C PHE A 18 7.97 -5.91 -3.29
N GLU A 19 8.33 -5.31 -4.42
CA GLU A 19 7.67 -4.11 -4.94
C GLU A 19 6.17 -4.33 -5.16
N LEU A 20 5.79 -5.50 -5.72
CA LEU A 20 4.40 -5.88 -5.90
C LEU A 20 3.67 -5.99 -4.55
N ALA A 21 4.28 -6.65 -3.56
CA ALA A 21 3.70 -6.78 -2.21
C ALA A 21 3.45 -5.39 -1.58
N VAL A 22 4.43 -4.49 -1.65
CA VAL A 22 4.31 -3.11 -1.15
C VAL A 22 3.16 -2.37 -1.85
N LYS A 23 3.05 -2.50 -3.18
CA LYS A 23 1.96 -1.87 -3.95
C LYS A 23 0.60 -2.40 -3.53
N LEU A 24 0.45 -3.72 -3.37
CA LEU A 24 -0.80 -4.34 -2.92
C LEU A 24 -1.20 -3.83 -1.52
N SER A 25 -0.25 -3.75 -0.59
CA SER A 25 -0.49 -3.20 0.75
C SER A 25 -0.98 -1.75 0.72
N GLN A 26 -0.39 -0.90 -0.15
CA GLN A 26 -0.84 0.49 -0.32
C GLN A 26 -2.25 0.59 -0.91
N GLN A 27 -2.60 -0.27 -1.87
CA GLN A 27 -3.94 -0.31 -2.45
C GLN A 27 -5.01 -0.68 -1.40
N GLY A 28 -4.68 -1.52 -0.42
CA GLY A 28 -5.57 -1.80 0.72
C GLY A 28 -6.01 -0.54 1.47
N VAL A 29 -5.09 0.41 1.67
CA VAL A 29 -5.40 1.69 2.32
C VAL A 29 -6.38 2.52 1.51
N GLU A 30 -6.24 2.54 0.18
CA GLU A 30 -7.16 3.24 -0.72
C GLU A 30 -8.55 2.60 -0.76
N VAL A 31 -8.63 1.28 -0.66
CA VAL A 31 -9.90 0.53 -0.58
C VAL A 31 -10.63 0.85 0.73
N THR A 32 -9.91 0.90 1.85
CA THR A 32 -10.51 1.20 3.15
C THR A 32 -10.87 2.69 3.31
N GLN A 33 -10.03 3.58 2.79
CA GLN A 33 -10.24 5.03 2.86
C GLN A 33 -10.16 5.64 1.45
N PRO A 34 -11.29 5.81 0.75
CA PRO A 34 -11.30 6.24 -0.65
C PRO A 34 -10.92 7.71 -0.84
N TYR A 35 -11.07 8.56 0.18
CA TYR A 35 -10.82 9.99 0.07
C TYR A 35 -9.33 10.31 0.23
N GLU A 36 -8.73 10.83 -0.85
CA GLU A 36 -7.31 11.17 -0.88
C GLU A 36 -6.93 12.22 0.15
N GLU A 37 -7.74 13.26 0.32
CA GLU A 37 -7.54 14.32 1.32
C GLU A 37 -7.39 13.75 2.73
N ILE A 38 -8.19 12.74 3.09
CA ILE A 38 -8.10 12.06 4.38
C ILE A 38 -6.80 11.27 4.49
N ARG A 39 -6.42 10.52 3.44
CA ARG A 39 -5.15 9.78 3.43
C ARG A 39 -3.94 10.70 3.57
N GLN A 40 -3.97 11.87 2.91
CA GLN A 40 -2.92 12.88 3.01
C GLN A 40 -2.84 13.46 4.43
N MET A 41 -3.97 13.71 5.09
CA MET A 41 -3.99 14.15 6.50
C MET A 41 -3.45 13.09 7.46
N LEU A 42 -3.70 11.80 7.20
CA LEU A 42 -3.26 10.70 8.06
C LEU A 42 -1.78 10.32 7.84
N ARG A 43 -1.21 10.55 6.64
CA ARG A 43 0.16 10.16 6.29
C ARG A 43 1.22 10.66 7.28
N PRO A 44 1.24 11.92 7.72
CA PRO A 44 2.23 12.40 8.68
C PRO A 44 2.14 11.75 10.06
N VAL A 45 0.95 11.23 10.43
CA VAL A 45 0.71 10.60 11.74
C VAL A 45 1.39 9.24 11.79
N TYR A 46 1.06 8.35 10.85
CA TYR A 46 1.60 6.98 10.89
C TYR A 46 3.04 6.89 10.35
N SER A 47 3.45 7.75 9.42
CA SER A 47 4.82 7.70 8.85
C SER A 47 5.93 8.04 9.85
N ARG A 48 5.59 8.60 11.01
CA ARG A 48 6.53 8.97 12.08
C ARG A 48 6.35 8.14 13.35
N ASN A 49 5.46 7.16 13.33
CA ASN A 49 5.14 6.33 14.49
C ASN A 49 5.78 4.94 14.32
N ALA A 50 6.63 4.53 15.27
CA ALA A 50 7.38 3.27 15.17
C ALA A 50 6.47 2.04 15.09
N ASP A 51 5.44 1.97 15.93
CA ASP A 51 4.48 0.85 15.94
C ASP A 51 3.76 0.74 14.59
N SER A 52 3.41 1.89 13.99
CA SER A 52 2.77 1.95 12.68
C SER A 52 3.71 1.50 11.55
N LEU A 53 5.01 1.82 11.65
CA LEU A 53 6.04 1.38 10.69
C LEU A 53 6.32 -0.13 10.80
N ILE A 54 6.21 -0.70 12.00
CA ILE A 54 6.33 -2.15 12.20
C ILE A 54 5.06 -2.86 11.71
N ALA A 55 3.87 -2.32 11.98
CA ALA A 55 2.59 -2.93 11.60
C ALA A 55 2.37 -3.06 10.08
N VAL A 56 3.09 -2.28 9.27
CA VAL A 56 3.04 -2.31 7.80
C VAL A 56 4.09 -3.24 7.17
N SER A 57 5.08 -3.70 7.95
CA SER A 57 6.16 -4.59 7.49
C SER A 57 5.80 -6.06 7.60
#